data_AF-A0A2E7R783-F1
#
_entry.id   AF-A0A2E7R783-F1
#
_cell.length_a   1.000
_cell.length_b   1.000
_cell.length_c   1.000
_cell.angle_alpha   90.00
_cell.angle_beta   90.00
_cell.angle_gamma   90.00
#
_symmetry.space_group_name_H-M   'P 1'
#
loop_
_entity.id
_entity.type
_entity.pdbx_description
1 polymer ?
#
loop_
_entity_poly.entity_id
_entity_poly.type
_entity_poly.pdbx_seq_one_letter_code
_entity_poly.pdbx_strand_id
1 'polypeptide(L)'
;MKTELFKAQQSDALRDVFSYLAESCELDSSGYGEPRRKYGPRTLRFLSAAIVCRSYDKILYRLCHLTRAVMLADRQGQYDKFFFGARSPGRVDGAAGFFLDYQSDTNRKSGLLRANPDGIVIDYDASAKSAFEISYKQIPLLAAMLEFLVSTVDYGEIHEIFTGLDEDKVTQKEISERSKRLSKALYAYLAKHLTPAQKQTKFQNIYRYLEGNLGSSFEEGMIDDQCIIDFWLKESVAGPTNMSDFKQFRTVFLAFLRFVDLMRDAEDLSCFENTLPFGTDRDAGEWEPIMEDESYMATKVVDAQEDPLDLLAIEPANAIKFLNDTEAKLIKLPIEEKFAGRFVHSYMRYEIFGQAQNRLTQVLRSNANDLGSLLNNPTSESYSQRIEKLRQLDKHLADLLLAIAFVLQRDCPPAEQVIVKSLDFKTLSQGKQVLEKLSRKGFDAAKRGDPEATVAFEVASSPLSVIRERLQSLLQRFADDDFWQGTFEADQEVFIEQFKRLYG
;
A
#
# COMPACT_ATOMS: atom_id res chain seq x y z
N MET A 1 -0.46 -6.20 13.27
CA MET A 1 -0.21 -6.47 11.84
C MET A 1 -1.29 -5.92 10.91
N LYS A 2 -2.51 -6.48 10.85
CA LYS A 2 -3.55 -6.03 9.89
C LYS A 2 -3.83 -4.51 9.89
N THR A 3 -3.92 -3.88 11.05
CA THR A 3 -4.14 -2.44 11.15
C THR A 3 -2.92 -1.65 10.68
N GLU A 4 -1.72 -2.02 11.13
CA GLU A 4 -0.45 -1.38 10.74
C GLU A 4 -0.21 -1.47 9.23
N LEU A 5 -0.52 -2.63 8.63
CA LEU A 5 -0.45 -2.87 7.20
C LEU A 5 -1.26 -1.86 6.38
N PHE A 6 -2.44 -1.47 6.87
CA PHE A 6 -3.23 -0.46 6.19
C PHE A 6 -2.87 0.97 6.63
N LYS A 7 -2.29 1.17 7.82
CA LYS A 7 -1.75 2.49 8.22
C LYS A 7 -0.57 2.92 7.36
N ALA A 8 0.27 1.98 6.93
CA ALA A 8 1.35 2.24 5.98
C ALA A 8 0.84 2.88 4.67
N GLN A 9 -0.42 2.64 4.30
CA GLN A 9 -1.06 3.18 3.09
C GLN A 9 -1.66 4.59 3.24
N GLN A 10 -1.51 5.23 4.41
CA GLN A 10 -2.04 6.57 4.64
C GLN A 10 -1.14 7.64 4.02
N SER A 11 -1.73 8.62 3.36
CA SER A 11 -1.03 9.87 3.03
C SER A 11 -0.67 10.64 4.32
N ASP A 12 0.36 11.46 4.27
CA ASP A 12 0.78 12.31 5.41
C ASP A 12 -0.37 13.19 5.95
N ALA A 13 -1.17 13.78 5.06
CA ALA A 13 -2.35 14.57 5.46
C ALA A 13 -3.36 13.79 6.32
N LEU A 14 -3.50 12.48 6.13
CA LEU A 14 -4.38 11.64 6.96
C LEU A 14 -3.70 11.28 8.30
N ARG A 15 -2.38 11.12 8.30
CA ARG A 15 -1.60 10.93 9.54
C ARG A 15 -1.67 12.16 10.42
N ASP A 16 -1.53 13.36 9.84
CA ASP A 16 -1.59 14.64 10.54
C ASP A 16 -2.93 14.84 11.26
N VAL A 17 -4.04 14.42 10.65
CA VAL A 17 -5.37 14.46 11.29
C VAL A 17 -5.41 13.55 12.53
N PHE A 18 -4.81 12.35 12.48
CA PHE A 18 -4.73 11.47 13.64
C PHE A 18 -3.79 12.02 14.72
N SER A 19 -2.67 12.64 14.34
CA SER A 19 -1.76 13.34 15.26
C SER A 19 -2.47 14.49 15.97
N TYR A 20 -3.20 15.33 15.23
CA TYR A 20 -4.02 16.41 15.78
C TYR A 20 -5.02 15.88 16.83
N LEU A 21 -5.73 14.79 16.53
CA LEU A 21 -6.66 14.18 17.49
C LEU A 21 -5.94 13.60 18.71
N ALA A 22 -4.72 13.09 18.56
CA ALA A 22 -3.91 12.56 19.66
C ALA A 22 -3.36 13.64 20.58
N GLU A 23 -3.05 14.81 20.03
CA GLU A 23 -2.54 15.99 20.74
C GLU A 23 -3.67 16.87 21.31
N SER A 24 -4.91 16.68 20.86
CA SER A 24 -6.08 17.42 21.36
C SER A 24 -6.20 17.29 22.89
N CYS A 25 -6.20 18.44 23.58
CA CYS A 25 -6.27 18.53 25.04
C CYS A 25 -7.58 19.18 25.48
N GLU A 26 -8.15 18.69 26.59
CA GLU A 26 -9.24 19.37 27.29
C GLU A 26 -8.67 20.56 28.07
N LEU A 27 -9.25 21.75 27.88
CA LEU A 27 -8.96 22.91 28.73
C LEU A 27 -9.57 22.64 30.11
N ASP A 28 -8.72 22.33 31.08
CA ASP A 28 -9.16 22.11 32.45
C ASP A 28 -9.64 23.46 33.04
N SER A 29 -10.93 23.54 33.36
CA SER A 29 -11.57 24.76 33.90
C SER A 29 -10.97 25.27 35.22
N SER A 30 -10.04 24.53 35.82
CA SER A 30 -9.40 24.85 37.10
C SER A 30 -8.01 25.49 37.00
N GLY A 31 -7.40 25.60 35.81
CA GLY A 31 -6.14 26.35 35.59
C GLY A 31 -4.88 25.82 36.30
N TYR A 32 -4.96 24.72 37.07
CA TYR A 32 -3.86 24.18 37.89
C TYR A 32 -3.58 22.69 37.63
N GLY A 33 -4.03 22.13 36.50
CA GLY A 33 -3.77 20.74 36.10
C GLY A 33 -2.96 20.63 34.81
N GLU A 34 -2.16 19.58 34.67
CA GLU A 34 -1.51 19.24 33.38
C GLU A 34 -2.55 19.11 32.26
N PRO A 35 -2.25 19.55 31.03
CA PRO A 35 -3.12 19.39 29.88
C PRO A 35 -3.49 17.92 29.71
N ARG A 36 -4.77 17.59 29.89
CA ARG A 36 -5.25 16.22 29.77
C ARG A 36 -5.71 15.97 28.34
N ARG A 37 -5.23 14.89 27.72
CA ARG A 37 -5.69 14.45 26.40
C ARG A 37 -7.20 14.23 26.40
N LYS A 38 -7.86 14.72 25.34
CA LYS A 38 -9.32 14.64 25.14
C LYS A 38 -9.79 13.21 24.88
N TYR A 39 -9.02 12.44 24.12
CA TYR A 39 -9.32 11.05 23.80
C TYR A 39 -8.24 10.09 24.29
N GLY A 40 -8.67 8.96 24.88
CA GLY A 40 -7.75 7.91 25.29
C GLY A 40 -7.09 7.19 24.09
N PRO A 41 -5.85 6.67 24.22
CA PRO A 41 -5.13 6.00 23.13
C PRO A 41 -5.90 4.82 22.51
N ARG A 42 -6.67 4.08 23.32
CA ARG A 42 -7.49 2.95 22.85
C ARG A 42 -8.59 3.39 21.89
N THR A 43 -9.22 4.54 22.15
CA THR A 43 -10.27 5.12 21.30
C THR A 43 -9.69 5.53 19.96
N LEU A 44 -8.55 6.22 19.97
CA LEU A 44 -7.87 6.67 18.75
C LEU A 44 -7.35 5.51 17.91
N ARG A 45 -6.79 4.46 18.52
CA ARG A 45 -6.40 3.22 17.81
C ARG A 45 -7.60 2.55 17.14
N PHE A 46 -8.73 2.47 17.83
CA PHE A 46 -9.95 1.90 17.25
C PHE A 46 -10.50 2.74 16.10
N LEU A 47 -10.51 4.07 16.26
CA LEU A 47 -10.94 5.00 15.20
C LEU A 47 -10.03 4.89 13.98
N SER A 48 -8.72 4.96 14.17
CA SER A 48 -7.73 4.80 13.10
C SER A 48 -7.93 3.47 12.37
N ALA A 49 -8.05 2.36 13.11
CA ALA A 49 -8.34 1.06 12.51
C ALA A 49 -9.64 1.06 11.70
N ALA A 50 -10.71 1.70 12.21
CA ALA A 50 -11.99 1.76 11.53
C ALA A 50 -11.97 2.60 10.24
N ILE A 51 -11.29 3.75 10.26
CA ILE A 51 -11.10 4.62 9.09
C ILE A 51 -10.30 3.90 8.02
N VAL A 52 -9.14 3.40 8.42
CA VAL A 52 -8.16 2.79 7.54
C VAL A 52 -8.70 1.50 6.93
N CYS A 53 -9.40 0.67 7.72
CA CYS A 53 -10.04 -0.55 7.24
C CYS A 53 -11.39 -0.33 6.55
N ARG A 54 -11.84 0.93 6.40
CA ARG A 54 -13.17 1.31 5.87
C ARG A 54 -14.32 0.57 6.55
N SER A 55 -14.23 0.34 7.86
CA SER A 55 -15.23 -0.35 8.68
C SER A 55 -16.04 0.61 9.57
N TYR A 56 -16.16 1.87 9.14
CA TYR A 56 -16.73 2.97 9.91
C TYR A 56 -18.25 3.14 9.79
N ASP A 57 -18.94 2.44 8.88
CA ASP A 57 -20.37 2.65 8.64
C ASP A 57 -21.24 2.51 9.91
N LYS A 58 -20.93 1.51 10.74
CA LYS A 58 -21.64 1.31 12.02
C LYS A 58 -21.37 2.44 13.02
N ILE A 59 -20.19 3.05 12.96
CA ILE A 59 -19.81 4.19 13.81
C ILE A 59 -20.58 5.43 13.37
N LEU A 60 -20.62 5.70 12.06
CA LEU A 60 -21.38 6.82 11.49
C LEU A 60 -22.88 6.68 11.76
N TYR A 61 -23.43 5.48 11.65
CA TYR A 61 -24.82 5.22 11.98
C TYR A 61 -25.13 5.55 13.44
N ARG A 62 -24.30 5.08 14.37
CA ARG A 62 -24.41 5.40 15.80
C ARG A 62 -24.20 6.89 16.10
N LEU A 63 -23.32 7.56 15.34
CA LEU A 63 -23.09 9.00 15.49
C LEU A 63 -24.32 9.82 15.12
N CYS A 64 -25.05 9.46 14.06
CA CYS A 64 -26.33 10.12 13.74
C CYS A 64 -27.35 9.97 14.86
N HIS A 65 -27.46 8.76 15.45
CA HIS A 65 -28.32 8.52 16.62
C HIS A 65 -27.89 9.37 17.82
N LEU A 66 -26.60 9.40 18.15
CA LEU A 66 -26.07 10.23 19.24
C LEU A 66 -26.37 11.72 19.00
N THR A 67 -26.17 12.21 17.77
CA THR A 67 -26.41 13.62 17.42
C THR A 67 -27.87 13.98 17.62
N ARG A 68 -28.81 13.13 17.20
CA ARG A 68 -30.24 13.29 17.52
C ARG A 68 -30.48 13.36 19.02
N ALA A 69 -29.91 12.44 19.81
CA ALA A 69 -30.07 12.46 21.26
C ALA A 69 -29.56 13.76 21.89
N VAL A 70 -28.41 14.24 21.43
CA VAL A 70 -27.83 15.51 21.90
C VAL A 70 -28.74 16.68 21.55
N MET A 71 -29.25 16.75 20.32
CA MET A 71 -30.12 17.86 19.89
C MET A 71 -31.48 17.81 20.58
N LEU A 72 -32.04 16.63 20.85
CA LEU A 72 -33.24 16.48 21.69
C LEU A 72 -32.98 16.91 23.14
N ALA A 73 -31.75 16.69 23.63
CA ALA A 73 -31.35 17.06 24.97
C ALA A 73 -31.04 18.55 25.13
N ASP A 74 -30.54 19.21 24.08
CA ASP A 74 -30.21 20.64 24.08
C ASP A 74 -31.47 21.51 23.85
N ARG A 75 -31.59 22.61 24.60
CA ARG A 75 -32.76 23.50 24.52
C ARG A 75 -32.90 24.22 23.17
N GLN A 76 -31.80 24.40 22.46
CA GLN A 76 -31.75 25.11 21.18
C GLN A 76 -31.58 24.13 20.01
N GLY A 77 -31.62 22.82 20.25
CA GLY A 77 -31.37 21.81 19.23
C GLY A 77 -29.93 21.79 18.74
N GLN A 78 -28.97 22.35 19.48
CA GLN A 78 -27.58 22.45 19.05
C GLN A 78 -26.75 21.26 19.54
N TYR A 79 -25.96 20.66 18.65
CA TYR A 79 -25.03 19.59 19.02
C TYR A 79 -23.61 20.09 19.35
N ASP A 80 -23.21 21.26 18.85
CA ASP A 80 -21.82 21.74 18.92
C ASP A 80 -21.33 21.92 20.36
N LYS A 81 -22.18 22.44 21.24
CA LYS A 81 -21.83 22.64 22.66
C LYS A 81 -21.51 21.34 23.37
N PHE A 82 -22.16 20.25 22.99
CA PHE A 82 -21.89 18.93 23.56
C PHE A 82 -20.56 18.38 23.06
N PHE A 83 -20.25 18.49 21.76
CA PHE A 83 -19.03 17.89 21.18
C PHE A 83 -17.76 18.74 21.30
N PHE A 84 -17.90 20.07 21.26
CA PHE A 84 -16.80 21.03 21.20
C PHE A 84 -16.79 22.04 22.37
N GLY A 85 -17.74 21.94 23.30
CA GLY A 85 -17.79 22.81 24.47
C GLY A 85 -16.84 22.40 25.59
N ALA A 86 -16.85 23.18 26.68
CA ALA A 86 -15.95 23.00 27.83
C ALA A 86 -16.13 21.67 28.58
N ARG A 87 -17.31 21.04 28.51
CA ARG A 87 -17.56 19.69 29.03
C ARG A 87 -17.53 18.71 27.87
N SER A 88 -16.33 18.25 27.53
CA SER A 88 -16.10 17.35 26.39
C SER A 88 -16.69 15.95 26.64
N PRO A 89 -17.30 15.31 25.62
CA PRO A 89 -17.81 13.94 25.69
C PRO A 89 -16.71 12.91 25.39
N GLY A 90 -15.45 13.36 25.30
CA GLY A 90 -14.26 12.50 25.18
C GLY A 90 -14.08 11.54 26.36
N ARG A 91 -14.83 11.76 27.46
CA ARG A 91 -14.90 10.88 28.63
C ARG A 91 -16.33 10.47 28.95
N VAL A 92 -16.45 9.26 29.50
CA VAL A 92 -17.72 8.64 29.92
C VAL A 92 -18.46 9.53 30.92
N ASP A 93 -17.75 10.08 31.91
CA ASP A 93 -18.34 10.88 32.99
C ASP A 93 -18.92 12.21 32.48
N GLY A 94 -18.23 12.85 31.52
CA GLY A 94 -18.71 14.09 30.89
C GLY A 94 -19.99 13.87 30.09
N ALA A 95 -20.06 12.77 29.34
CA ALA A 95 -21.25 12.39 28.59
C ALA A 95 -22.42 11.98 29.50
N ALA A 96 -22.16 11.18 30.54
CA ALA A 96 -23.17 10.76 31.51
C ALA A 96 -23.76 11.96 32.26
N GLY A 97 -22.91 12.89 32.71
CA GLY A 97 -23.35 14.13 33.37
C GLY A 97 -24.32 14.94 32.53
N PHE A 98 -24.03 15.13 31.23
CA PHE A 98 -24.90 15.89 30.32
C PHE A 98 -26.31 15.28 30.19
N PHE A 99 -26.42 13.97 30.01
CA PHE A 99 -27.71 13.30 29.81
C PHE A 99 -28.48 13.08 31.12
N LEU A 100 -27.78 12.93 32.25
CA LEU A 100 -28.43 12.89 33.57
C LEU A 100 -28.96 14.27 33.98
N ASP A 101 -28.22 15.34 33.72
CA ASP A 101 -28.69 16.72 33.91
C ASP A 101 -29.95 16.99 33.06
N TYR A 102 -30.00 16.49 31.81
CA TYR A 102 -31.19 16.54 30.96
C TYR A 102 -32.41 15.87 31.61
N GLN A 103 -32.25 14.66 32.16
CA GLN A 103 -33.37 13.89 32.71
C GLN A 103 -34.00 14.55 33.95
N SER A 104 -33.24 15.40 34.64
CA SER A 104 -33.70 16.19 35.80
C SER A 104 -34.47 17.48 35.43
N ASP A 105 -34.44 17.91 34.16
CA ASP A 105 -35.03 19.16 33.69
C ASP A 105 -36.46 18.95 33.16
N THR A 106 -37.46 19.33 33.95
CA THR A 106 -38.89 19.15 33.65
C THR A 106 -39.41 20.00 32.47
N ASN A 107 -38.61 20.93 31.94
CA ASN A 107 -39.00 21.83 30.85
C ASN A 107 -38.55 21.36 29.45
N ARG A 108 -38.00 20.15 29.30
CA ARG A 108 -37.48 19.64 28.01
C ARG A 108 -38.46 18.68 27.32
N LYS A 109 -38.26 18.45 26.01
CA LYS A 109 -39.10 17.56 25.16
C LYS A 109 -39.16 16.14 25.73
N SER A 110 -40.12 15.85 26.61
CA SER A 110 -40.22 14.55 27.27
C SER A 110 -40.84 13.51 26.34
N GLY A 111 -40.23 12.32 26.24
CA GLY A 111 -40.86 11.13 25.64
C GLY A 111 -40.04 10.41 24.56
N LEU A 112 -39.08 11.09 23.91
CA LEU A 112 -38.28 10.53 22.80
C LEU A 112 -36.84 10.15 23.20
N LEU A 113 -36.40 10.55 24.38
CA LEU A 113 -35.06 10.28 24.90
C LEU A 113 -35.13 9.94 26.38
N ARG A 114 -34.48 8.84 26.77
CA ARG A 114 -34.33 8.40 28.16
C ARG A 114 -32.84 8.22 28.47
N ALA A 115 -32.39 8.80 29.57
CA ALA A 115 -31.06 8.53 30.11
C ALA A 115 -31.16 7.44 31.18
N ASN A 116 -30.19 6.53 31.18
CA ASN A 116 -30.03 5.44 32.14
C ASN A 116 -28.59 5.52 32.70
N PRO A 117 -28.27 4.81 33.80
CA PRO A 117 -26.91 4.77 34.34
C PRO A 117 -25.85 4.27 33.34
N ASP A 118 -26.21 3.33 32.45
CA ASP A 118 -25.28 2.69 31.52
C ASP A 118 -25.23 3.34 30.11
N GLY A 119 -26.15 4.28 29.83
CA GLY A 119 -26.28 4.90 28.52
C GLY A 119 -27.60 5.61 28.28
N ILE A 120 -27.90 5.86 27.01
CA ILE A 120 -29.11 6.54 26.55
C ILE A 120 -29.94 5.64 25.64
N VAL A 121 -31.25 5.88 25.64
CA VAL A 121 -32.23 5.20 24.80
C VAL A 121 -33.02 6.25 24.03
N ILE A 122 -33.01 6.15 22.71
CA ILE A 122 -33.73 7.04 21.79
C ILE A 122 -34.94 6.28 21.27
N ASP A 123 -36.13 6.81 21.52
CA ASP A 123 -37.39 6.23 21.08
C ASP A 123 -37.83 6.88 19.74
N TYR A 124 -38.17 6.04 18.78
CA TYR A 124 -38.67 6.36 17.44
C TYR A 124 -40.12 5.90 17.29
N ASP A 125 -40.95 6.67 16.59
CA ASP A 125 -42.37 6.33 16.43
C ASP A 125 -42.60 5.25 15.34
N ALA A 126 -43.56 4.36 15.64
CA ALA A 126 -44.21 3.28 14.88
C ALA A 126 -43.42 2.11 14.25
N SER A 127 -43.83 0.89 14.67
CA SER A 127 -44.00 -0.35 13.89
C SER A 127 -42.91 -1.44 13.79
N ALA A 128 -41.88 -1.46 14.65
CA ALA A 128 -41.17 -2.65 15.20
C ALA A 128 -39.70 -2.31 15.56
N LYS A 129 -39.30 -2.59 16.82
CA LYS A 129 -38.03 -2.17 17.46
C LYS A 129 -37.80 -0.65 17.42
N SER A 130 -38.64 0.04 18.18
CA SER A 130 -38.74 1.50 18.27
C SER A 130 -37.58 2.18 19.02
N ALA A 131 -36.75 1.46 19.77
CA ALA A 131 -35.71 2.07 20.60
C ALA A 131 -34.29 1.79 20.08
N PHE A 132 -33.41 2.79 20.13
CA PHE A 132 -31.98 2.65 19.86
C PHE A 132 -31.15 3.00 21.09
N GLU A 133 -30.25 2.10 21.49
CA GLU A 133 -29.46 2.24 22.72
C GLU A 133 -27.99 2.56 22.41
N ILE A 134 -27.44 3.54 23.15
CA ILE A 134 -26.03 3.92 23.09
C ILE A 134 -25.46 3.89 24.51
N SER A 135 -24.46 3.05 24.74
CA SER A 135 -23.75 3.05 26.02
C SER A 135 -22.82 4.26 26.13
N TYR A 136 -22.68 4.84 27.32
CA TYR A 136 -21.72 5.93 27.55
C TYR A 136 -20.28 5.55 27.19
N LYS A 137 -19.92 4.25 27.27
CA LYS A 137 -18.60 3.73 26.84
C LYS A 137 -18.34 3.90 25.34
N GLN A 138 -19.37 4.08 24.53
CA GLN A 138 -19.27 4.24 23.08
C GLN A 138 -19.14 5.71 22.67
N ILE A 139 -19.62 6.64 23.50
CA ILE A 139 -19.68 8.07 23.16
C ILE A 139 -18.31 8.68 22.89
N PRO A 140 -17.22 8.37 23.63
CA PRO A 140 -15.89 8.88 23.30
C PRO A 140 -15.44 8.58 21.88
N LEU A 141 -15.75 7.37 21.37
CA LEU A 141 -15.44 6.98 19.99
C LEU A 141 -16.29 7.76 18.98
N LEU A 142 -17.57 7.96 19.26
CA LEU A 142 -18.48 8.71 18.40
C LEU A 142 -18.09 10.19 18.33
N ALA A 143 -17.69 10.77 19.47
CA ALA A 143 -17.17 12.12 19.55
C ALA A 143 -15.86 12.28 18.75
N ALA A 144 -14.91 11.35 18.92
CA ALA A 144 -13.66 11.34 18.15
C ALA A 144 -13.92 11.18 16.64
N MET A 145 -14.93 10.38 16.25
CA MET A 145 -15.35 10.25 14.86
C MET A 145 -15.92 11.57 14.32
N LEU A 146 -16.73 12.30 15.09
CA LEU A 146 -17.23 13.59 14.64
C LEU A 146 -16.10 14.61 14.49
N GLU A 147 -15.16 14.66 15.43
CA GLU A 147 -14.01 15.55 15.33
C GLU A 147 -13.12 15.20 14.13
N PHE A 148 -12.90 13.91 13.89
CA PHE A 148 -12.25 13.44 12.66
C PHE A 148 -13.00 13.89 11.40
N LEU A 149 -14.33 13.77 11.37
CA LEU A 149 -15.14 14.24 10.24
C LEU A 149 -15.00 15.74 10.05
N VAL A 150 -15.05 16.55 11.11
CA VAL A 150 -14.91 18.02 10.99
C VAL A 150 -13.51 18.43 10.51
N SER A 151 -12.47 17.66 10.85
CA SER A 151 -11.11 17.89 10.36
C SER A 151 -10.87 17.42 8.92
N THR A 152 -11.79 16.68 8.30
CA THR A 152 -11.57 16.05 6.98
C THR A 152 -12.65 16.34 5.95
N VAL A 153 -13.89 16.50 6.39
CA VAL A 153 -15.09 16.79 5.62
C VAL A 153 -15.54 18.20 5.97
N ASP A 154 -16.12 18.91 5.00
CA ASP A 154 -16.62 20.27 5.20
C ASP A 154 -17.66 20.32 6.34
N TYR A 155 -17.46 21.23 7.30
CA TYR A 155 -18.36 21.38 8.44
C TYR A 155 -19.78 21.76 8.02
N GLY A 156 -19.94 22.57 6.96
CA GLY A 156 -21.25 22.94 6.42
C GLY A 156 -22.00 21.73 5.88
N GLU A 157 -21.32 20.84 5.17
CA GLU A 157 -21.90 19.57 4.70
C GLU A 157 -22.35 18.68 5.88
N ILE A 158 -21.54 18.56 6.93
CA ILE A 158 -21.89 17.80 8.14
C ILE A 158 -23.12 18.41 8.81
N HIS A 159 -23.14 19.73 8.98
CA HIS A 159 -24.26 20.45 9.61
C HIS A 159 -25.57 20.27 8.83
N GLU A 160 -25.51 20.35 7.49
CA GLU A 160 -26.67 20.10 6.63
C GLU A 160 -27.20 18.66 6.81
N ILE A 161 -26.29 17.67 6.93
CA ILE A 161 -26.67 16.27 7.17
C ILE A 161 -27.33 16.08 8.55
N PHE A 162 -27.01 16.89 9.55
CA PHE A 162 -27.62 16.82 10.89
C PHE A 162 -28.85 17.72 11.08
N THR A 163 -29.09 18.67 10.19
CA THR A 163 -30.20 19.63 10.29
C THR A 163 -31.57 18.91 10.38
N GLY A 164 -32.40 19.28 11.36
CA GLY A 164 -33.73 18.69 11.57
C GLY A 164 -33.71 17.32 12.25
N LEU A 165 -32.58 16.88 12.82
CA LEU A 165 -32.52 15.65 13.62
C LEU A 165 -33.23 15.77 14.98
N ASP A 166 -33.64 16.95 15.41
CA ASP A 166 -34.41 17.22 16.63
C ASP A 166 -35.94 17.18 16.43
N GLU A 167 -36.39 16.97 15.19
CA GLU A 167 -37.81 16.88 14.85
C GLU A 167 -38.45 15.61 15.44
N ASP A 168 -39.72 15.69 15.83
CA ASP A 168 -40.38 14.61 16.57
C ASP A 168 -40.65 13.38 15.70
N LYS A 169 -40.75 13.55 14.37
CA LYS A 169 -41.14 12.50 13.39
C LYS A 169 -39.97 11.82 12.68
N VAL A 170 -38.72 12.09 13.08
CA VAL A 170 -37.56 11.44 12.44
C VAL A 170 -37.64 9.94 12.64
N THR A 171 -37.41 9.18 11.58
CA THR A 171 -37.42 7.71 11.56
C THR A 171 -36.00 7.12 11.54
N GLN A 172 -35.84 5.86 11.94
CA GLN A 172 -34.55 5.17 11.81
C GLN A 172 -34.10 5.03 10.34
N LYS A 173 -35.04 5.02 9.38
CA LYS A 173 -34.74 5.02 7.96
C LYS A 173 -34.03 6.31 7.54
N GLU A 174 -34.54 7.46 7.98
CA GLU A 174 -33.92 8.77 7.72
C GLU A 174 -32.54 8.87 8.39
N ILE A 175 -32.38 8.32 9.60
CA ILE A 175 -31.07 8.21 10.26
C ILE A 175 -30.09 7.38 9.42
N SER A 176 -30.55 6.26 8.84
CA SER A 176 -29.75 5.42 7.96
C SER A 176 -29.34 6.16 6.67
N GLU A 177 -30.26 6.93 6.07
CA GLU A 177 -29.99 7.74 4.89
C GLU A 177 -28.96 8.84 5.18
N ARG A 178 -29.08 9.54 6.31
CA ARG A 178 -28.08 10.53 6.78
C ARG A 178 -26.72 9.90 7.04
N SER A 179 -26.69 8.73 7.68
CA SER A 179 -25.44 7.98 7.89
C SER A 179 -24.76 7.57 6.57
N LYS A 180 -25.53 7.20 5.53
CA LYS A 180 -25.00 6.92 4.19
C LYS A 180 -24.43 8.16 3.52
N ARG A 181 -25.06 9.33 3.71
CA ARG A 181 -24.51 10.62 3.24
C ARG A 181 -23.16 10.92 3.90
N LEU A 182 -23.04 10.76 5.22
CA LEU A 182 -21.75 10.89 5.92
C LEU A 182 -20.70 9.89 5.40
N SER A 183 -21.10 8.62 5.20
CA SER A 183 -20.20 7.58 4.68
C SER A 183 -19.68 7.93 3.29
N LYS A 184 -20.55 8.49 2.43
CA LYS A 184 -20.18 8.96 1.09
C LYS A 184 -19.22 10.16 1.14
N ALA A 185 -19.48 11.15 1.98
CA ALA A 185 -18.62 12.32 2.15
C ALA A 185 -17.23 11.92 2.65
N LEU A 186 -17.18 11.10 3.70
CA LEU A 186 -15.94 10.53 4.23
C LEU A 186 -15.20 9.68 3.18
N TYR A 187 -15.92 8.85 2.41
CA TYR A 187 -15.32 8.05 1.34
C TYR A 187 -14.68 8.94 0.26
N ALA A 188 -15.31 10.05 -0.11
CA ALA A 188 -14.77 10.98 -1.10
C ALA A 188 -13.44 11.62 -0.64
N TYR A 189 -13.31 11.92 0.65
CA TYR A 189 -12.04 12.30 1.26
C TYR A 189 -11.04 11.13 1.22
N LEU A 190 -11.39 9.99 1.81
CA LEU A 190 -10.49 8.83 1.94
C LEU A 190 -10.03 8.26 0.59
N ALA A 191 -10.81 8.40 -0.48
CA ALA A 191 -10.40 7.97 -1.82
C ALA A 191 -9.14 8.71 -2.32
N LYS A 192 -8.87 9.91 -1.81
CA LYS A 192 -7.67 10.70 -2.11
C LYS A 192 -6.49 10.39 -1.19
N HIS A 193 -6.75 9.78 -0.04
CA HIS A 193 -5.78 9.62 1.06
C HIS A 193 -5.49 8.17 1.46
N LEU A 194 -6.21 7.20 0.88
CA LEU A 194 -6.04 5.75 1.06
C LEU A 194 -6.15 5.01 -0.26
N THR A 195 -5.42 3.90 -0.39
CA THR A 195 -5.52 2.98 -1.52
C THR A 195 -6.98 2.55 -1.78
N PRO A 196 -7.46 2.45 -3.05
CA PRO A 196 -8.83 2.06 -3.36
C PRO A 196 -9.31 0.76 -2.70
N ALA A 197 -10.60 0.70 -2.36
CA ALA A 197 -11.20 -0.40 -1.58
C ALA A 197 -11.03 -1.78 -2.23
N GLN A 198 -11.06 -1.86 -3.56
CA GLN A 198 -10.84 -3.12 -4.29
C GLN A 198 -9.42 -3.67 -4.08
N LYS A 199 -8.39 -2.81 -4.06
CA LYS A 199 -7.02 -3.24 -3.75
C LYS A 199 -6.91 -3.69 -2.28
N GLN A 200 -7.67 -3.06 -1.38
CA GLN A 200 -7.74 -3.44 0.03
C GLN A 200 -8.36 -4.83 0.24
N THR A 201 -9.45 -5.15 -0.47
CA THR A 201 -10.07 -6.48 -0.43
C THR A 201 -9.10 -7.57 -0.89
N LYS A 202 -8.28 -7.32 -1.93
CA LYS A 202 -7.24 -8.26 -2.38
C LYS A 202 -6.23 -8.56 -1.27
N PHE A 203 -5.71 -7.52 -0.62
CA PHE A 203 -4.79 -7.70 0.51
C PHE A 203 -5.43 -8.41 1.70
N GLN A 204 -6.71 -8.16 1.98
CA GLN A 204 -7.44 -8.89 3.02
C GLN A 204 -7.62 -10.38 2.68
N ASN A 205 -7.76 -10.74 1.41
CA ASN A 205 -7.84 -12.13 0.97
C ASN A 205 -6.49 -12.83 1.14
N ILE A 206 -5.40 -12.19 0.71
CA ILE A 206 -4.03 -12.69 0.91
C ILE A 206 -3.73 -12.84 2.40
N TYR A 207 -3.98 -11.80 3.21
CA TYR A 207 -3.78 -11.85 4.66
C TYR A 207 -4.57 -13.00 5.31
N ARG A 208 -5.85 -13.17 4.98
CA ARG A 208 -6.68 -14.25 5.54
C ARG A 208 -6.17 -15.63 5.17
N TYR A 209 -5.69 -15.80 3.93
CA TYR A 209 -5.08 -17.05 3.51
C TYR A 209 -3.80 -17.34 4.28
N LEU A 210 -2.90 -16.35 4.38
CA LEU A 210 -1.64 -16.50 5.09
C LEU A 210 -1.86 -16.74 6.59
N GLU A 211 -2.77 -16.01 7.22
CA GLU A 211 -3.16 -16.23 8.62
C GLU A 211 -3.71 -17.65 8.85
N GLY A 212 -4.47 -18.18 7.90
CA GLY A 212 -5.01 -19.53 7.97
C GLY A 212 -3.96 -20.64 7.81
N ASN A 213 -2.88 -20.40 7.07
CA ASN A 213 -1.85 -21.41 6.76
C ASN A 213 -0.58 -21.28 7.60
N LEU A 214 -0.18 -20.06 7.96
CA LEU A 214 1.03 -19.72 8.69
C LEU A 214 0.75 -19.29 10.15
N GLY A 215 -0.53 -19.05 10.51
CA GLY A 215 -0.95 -18.64 11.85
C GLY A 215 -1.07 -17.11 12.02
N SER A 216 -1.66 -16.64 13.12
CA SER A 216 -1.95 -15.21 13.37
C SER A 216 -0.74 -14.31 13.57
N SER A 217 0.46 -14.89 13.73
CA SER A 217 1.71 -14.18 14.01
C SER A 217 2.75 -14.40 12.91
N PHE A 218 2.33 -14.69 11.68
CA PHE A 218 3.27 -14.87 10.57
C PHE A 218 4.02 -13.57 10.28
N GLU A 219 5.30 -13.70 9.92
CA GLU A 219 6.17 -12.59 9.53
C GLU A 219 6.37 -12.55 8.02
N GLU A 220 6.82 -11.41 7.49
CA GLU A 220 7.11 -11.24 6.07
C GLU A 220 8.08 -12.33 5.56
N GLY A 221 9.09 -12.69 6.37
CA GLY A 221 10.09 -13.71 6.07
C GLY A 221 9.55 -15.14 5.85
N MET A 222 8.34 -15.43 6.33
CA MET A 222 7.70 -16.74 6.22
C MET A 222 6.96 -16.95 4.88
N ILE A 223 6.75 -15.89 4.11
CA ILE A 223 6.08 -15.97 2.80
C ILE A 223 7.11 -16.45 1.77
N ASP A 224 6.85 -17.59 1.13
CA ASP A 224 7.72 -18.17 0.10
C ASP A 224 7.00 -18.37 -1.24
N ASP A 225 7.72 -18.89 -2.23
CA ASP A 225 7.17 -19.21 -3.55
C ASP A 225 6.03 -20.25 -3.50
N GLN A 226 6.03 -21.11 -2.49
CA GLN A 226 5.02 -22.16 -2.32
C GLN A 226 3.68 -21.55 -1.86
N CYS A 227 3.73 -20.59 -0.93
CA CYS A 227 2.55 -19.84 -0.50
C CYS A 227 1.82 -19.15 -1.67
N ILE A 228 2.58 -18.62 -2.63
CA ILE A 228 2.03 -17.88 -3.78
C ILE A 228 1.30 -18.83 -4.74
N ILE A 229 1.92 -19.96 -5.09
CA ILE A 229 1.30 -20.93 -6.01
C ILE A 229 0.09 -21.61 -5.36
N ASP A 230 0.17 -21.99 -4.09
CA ASP A 230 -0.93 -22.63 -3.38
C ASP A 230 -2.13 -21.69 -3.21
N PHE A 231 -1.87 -20.39 -2.98
CA PHE A 231 -2.91 -19.37 -3.00
C PHE A 231 -3.61 -19.34 -4.35
N TRP A 232 -2.85 -19.27 -5.45
CA TRP A 232 -3.43 -19.21 -6.79
C TRP A 232 -4.22 -20.47 -7.14
N LEU A 233 -3.69 -21.66 -6.85
CA LEU A 233 -4.37 -22.93 -7.12
C LEU A 233 -5.72 -23.01 -6.42
N LYS A 234 -5.82 -22.49 -5.19
CA LYS A 234 -7.05 -22.45 -4.40
C LYS A 234 -8.02 -21.37 -4.88
N GLU A 235 -7.57 -20.13 -4.98
CA GLU A 235 -8.45 -18.97 -5.20
C GLU A 235 -8.85 -18.78 -6.67
N SER A 236 -8.08 -19.26 -7.63
CA SER A 236 -8.39 -19.09 -9.06
C SER A 236 -9.67 -19.82 -9.50
N VAL A 237 -10.06 -20.87 -8.78
CA VAL A 237 -11.26 -21.69 -9.03
C VAL A 237 -12.37 -21.50 -7.98
N ALA A 238 -12.14 -20.64 -6.98
CA ALA A 238 -13.17 -20.32 -5.98
C ALA A 238 -14.37 -19.61 -6.65
N GLY A 239 -15.59 -19.96 -6.23
CA GLY A 239 -16.86 -19.70 -6.92
C GLY A 239 -17.19 -18.25 -7.33
N PRO A 240 -18.36 -18.02 -7.97
CA PRO A 240 -18.67 -16.81 -8.76
C PRO A 240 -18.60 -15.47 -8.01
N THR A 241 -18.58 -15.47 -6.68
CA THR A 241 -18.44 -14.27 -5.84
C THR A 241 -17.03 -13.66 -5.83
N ASN A 242 -15.98 -14.44 -6.11
CA ASN A 242 -14.57 -13.97 -6.15
C ASN A 242 -13.89 -14.19 -7.52
N MET A 243 -14.63 -14.68 -8.51
CA MET A 243 -14.12 -15.18 -9.80
C MET A 243 -13.33 -14.20 -10.67
N SER A 244 -13.26 -12.90 -10.37
CA SER A 244 -12.59 -11.94 -11.26
C SER A 244 -11.15 -11.60 -10.87
N ASP A 245 -10.79 -11.67 -9.59
CA ASP A 245 -9.60 -10.96 -9.11
C ASP A 245 -8.30 -11.78 -9.09
N PHE A 246 -8.39 -13.12 -9.02
CA PHE A 246 -7.23 -14.01 -8.85
C PHE A 246 -7.14 -15.15 -9.88
N LYS A 247 -7.88 -15.06 -11.00
CA LYS A 247 -7.77 -16.07 -12.08
C LYS A 247 -6.38 -16.12 -12.69
N GLN A 248 -5.75 -14.97 -12.85
CA GLN A 248 -4.43 -14.87 -13.49
C GLN A 248 -3.32 -15.00 -12.46
N PHE A 249 -2.39 -15.91 -12.70
CA PHE A 249 -1.21 -16.07 -11.83
C PHE A 249 -0.41 -14.76 -11.76
N ARG A 250 -0.34 -14.02 -12.88
CA ARG A 250 0.31 -12.70 -12.94
C ARG A 250 -0.27 -11.71 -11.93
N THR A 251 -1.60 -11.69 -11.80
CA THR A 251 -2.28 -10.80 -10.85
C THR A 251 -2.01 -11.22 -9.41
N VAL A 252 -1.98 -12.52 -9.13
CA VAL A 252 -1.65 -13.04 -7.79
C VAL A 252 -0.22 -12.67 -7.43
N PHE A 253 0.75 -12.97 -8.29
CA PHE A 253 2.16 -12.70 -8.00
C PHE A 253 2.42 -11.22 -7.69
N LEU A 254 1.94 -10.31 -8.54
CA LEU A 254 2.06 -8.86 -8.31
C LEU A 254 1.35 -8.40 -7.03
N ALA A 255 0.23 -9.02 -6.67
CA ALA A 255 -0.48 -8.71 -5.43
C ALA A 255 0.32 -9.16 -4.20
N PHE A 256 1.04 -10.29 -4.28
CA PHE A 256 1.93 -10.76 -3.22
C PHE A 256 3.18 -9.88 -3.07
N LEU A 257 3.83 -9.48 -4.17
CA LEU A 257 4.98 -8.55 -4.12
C LEU A 257 4.60 -7.25 -3.41
N ARG A 258 3.47 -6.65 -3.79
CA ARG A 258 2.94 -5.44 -3.15
C ARG A 258 2.51 -5.67 -1.70
N PHE A 259 2.07 -6.87 -1.35
CA PHE A 259 1.67 -7.20 0.02
C PHE A 259 2.90 -7.31 0.93
N VAL A 260 3.97 -7.93 0.43
CA VAL A 260 5.25 -8.07 1.12
C VAL A 260 5.91 -6.71 1.33
N ASP A 261 5.95 -5.87 0.30
CA ASP A 261 6.44 -4.50 0.38
C ASP A 261 5.70 -3.71 1.47
N LEU A 262 4.38 -3.82 1.47
CA LEU A 262 3.53 -3.19 2.47
C LEU A 262 3.72 -3.73 3.90
N MET A 263 4.01 -5.03 4.06
CA MET A 263 4.34 -5.58 5.37
C MET A 263 5.61 -4.95 5.93
N ARG A 264 6.63 -4.73 5.10
CA ARG A 264 7.86 -4.06 5.52
C ARG A 264 7.64 -2.60 5.88
N ASP A 265 6.88 -1.88 5.06
CA ASP A 265 6.53 -0.49 5.38
C ASP A 265 5.78 -0.39 6.72
N ALA A 266 4.92 -1.37 7.02
CA ALA A 266 4.19 -1.43 8.28
C ALA A 266 5.05 -1.84 9.48
N GLU A 267 6.02 -2.74 9.28
CA GLU A 267 7.01 -3.09 10.29
C GLU A 267 7.92 -1.89 10.59
N ASP A 268 8.41 -1.20 9.56
CA ASP A 268 9.17 0.04 9.68
C ASP A 268 8.37 1.10 10.45
N LEU A 269 7.11 1.37 10.04
CA LEU A 269 6.24 2.31 10.72
C LEU A 269 5.98 1.91 12.18
N SER A 270 5.78 0.63 12.45
CA SER A 270 5.61 0.12 13.82
C SER A 270 6.88 0.29 14.65
N CYS A 271 8.07 0.10 14.08
CA CYS A 271 9.34 0.36 14.75
C CYS A 271 9.53 1.86 15.05
N PHE A 272 9.12 2.74 14.13
CA PHE A 272 9.12 4.20 14.33
C PHE A 272 8.08 4.66 15.38
N GLU A 273 6.86 4.10 15.37
CA GLU A 273 5.82 4.44 16.35
C GLU A 273 6.14 3.90 17.76
N ASN A 274 6.91 2.81 17.85
CA ASN A 274 7.32 2.19 19.12
C ASN A 274 8.75 2.56 19.54
N THR A 275 9.45 3.44 18.81
CA THR A 275 10.76 3.93 19.25
C THR A 275 10.56 4.80 20.48
N LEU A 276 11.24 4.45 21.56
CA LEU A 276 11.24 5.22 22.79
C LEU A 276 11.75 6.65 22.50
N PRO A 277 11.26 7.68 23.23
CA PRO A 277 11.75 9.04 23.05
C PRO A 277 13.28 9.09 23.17
N PHE A 278 13.90 9.82 22.25
CA PHE A 278 15.34 10.03 22.21
C PHE A 278 15.79 10.85 23.41
N GLY A 279 16.71 10.34 24.22
CA GLY A 279 17.26 11.07 25.35
C GLY A 279 18.12 10.22 26.29
N THR A 280 18.70 10.88 27.29
CA THR A 280 19.68 10.30 28.22
C THR A 280 19.02 9.75 29.49
N ASP A 281 17.73 10.01 29.71
CA ASP A 281 17.02 9.64 30.92
C ASP A 281 16.42 8.22 30.82
N ARG A 282 17.23 7.22 31.18
CA ARG A 282 16.83 5.81 31.20
C ARG A 282 15.69 5.51 32.19
N ASP A 283 15.49 6.35 33.21
CA ASP A 283 14.44 6.17 34.21
C ASP A 283 13.09 6.74 33.74
N ALA A 284 13.11 7.70 32.80
CA ALA A 284 11.93 8.20 32.09
C ALA A 284 11.53 7.33 30.86
N GLY A 285 12.30 6.27 30.58
CA GLY A 285 12.08 5.39 29.43
C GLY A 285 12.67 5.92 28.13
N GLU A 286 13.64 6.84 28.18
CA GLU A 286 14.36 7.32 27.00
C GLU A 286 15.47 6.32 26.60
N TRP A 287 15.71 6.21 25.28
CA TRP A 287 16.77 5.36 24.74
C TRP A 287 17.86 6.21 24.09
N GLU A 288 19.11 5.99 24.52
CA GLU A 288 20.30 6.62 23.97
C GLU A 288 20.93 5.66 22.94
N PRO A 289 21.07 6.05 21.66
CA PRO A 289 21.70 5.18 20.67
C PRO A 289 23.16 4.97 21.01
N ILE A 290 23.52 3.71 21.20
CA ILE A 290 24.92 3.32 21.19
C ILE A 290 25.39 3.47 19.73
N MET A 291 26.05 4.59 19.42
CA MET A 291 26.67 4.84 18.12
C MET A 291 27.93 3.97 17.98
N GLU A 292 27.75 2.66 17.91
CA GLU A 292 28.85 1.73 17.57
C GLU A 292 28.84 1.34 16.08
N ASP A 293 27.80 1.71 15.33
CA ASP A 293 27.75 1.53 13.88
C ASP A 293 27.09 2.73 13.18
N GLU A 294 27.91 3.60 12.60
CA GLU A 294 27.49 4.68 11.68
C GLU A 294 26.75 4.14 10.42
N SER A 295 26.70 2.82 10.24
CA SER A 295 26.03 2.11 9.15
C SER A 295 24.49 2.17 9.22
N TYR A 296 23.90 2.24 10.42
CA TYR A 296 22.44 2.05 10.59
C TYR A 296 21.60 3.27 10.21
N MET A 297 22.17 4.49 10.29
CA MET A 297 21.50 5.73 9.86
C MET A 297 21.88 6.14 8.43
N ALA A 298 22.98 5.60 7.87
CA ALA A 298 23.43 5.90 6.51
C ALA A 298 22.67 5.12 5.42
N THR A 299 21.91 4.09 5.78
CA THR A 299 21.22 3.19 4.82
C THR A 299 19.75 3.52 4.56
N LYS A 300 19.17 4.51 5.26
CA LYS A 300 17.81 5.03 4.98
C LYS A 300 17.85 6.49 4.54
N VAL A 301 18.66 6.81 3.53
CA VAL A 301 18.21 7.81 2.56
C VAL A 301 16.99 7.18 1.91
N VAL A 302 15.84 7.84 2.04
CA VAL A 302 14.61 7.47 1.33
C VAL A 302 15.00 7.27 -0.12
N ASP A 303 15.03 6.02 -0.54
CA ASP A 303 15.44 5.59 -1.87
C ASP A 303 14.31 5.95 -2.84
N ALA A 304 14.09 7.24 -3.02
CA ALA A 304 13.45 7.83 -4.19
C ALA A 304 14.44 7.78 -5.36
N GLN A 305 15.15 6.65 -5.53
CA GLN A 305 15.82 6.36 -6.79
C GLN A 305 14.74 6.27 -7.85
N GLU A 306 14.69 7.27 -8.73
CA GLU A 306 13.92 7.21 -9.97
C GLU A 306 14.23 5.89 -10.68
N ASP A 307 13.22 5.27 -11.30
CA ASP A 307 13.38 3.98 -11.96
C ASP A 307 14.50 4.10 -13.02
N PRO A 308 15.54 3.27 -12.97
CA PRO A 308 16.66 3.38 -13.90
C PRO A 308 16.25 3.14 -15.36
N LEU A 309 15.14 2.45 -15.63
CA LEU A 309 14.57 2.34 -16.98
C LEU A 309 13.92 3.65 -17.43
N ASP A 310 13.27 4.39 -16.52
CA ASP A 310 12.69 5.70 -16.81
C ASP A 310 13.78 6.75 -17.06
N LEU A 311 14.87 6.70 -16.28
CA LEU A 311 16.05 7.55 -16.50
C LEU A 311 16.65 7.37 -17.91
N LEU A 312 16.66 6.15 -18.43
CA LEU A 312 17.12 5.86 -19.79
C LEU A 312 16.14 6.32 -20.89
N ALA A 313 14.88 6.57 -20.54
CA ALA A 313 13.83 6.97 -21.47
C ALA A 313 13.75 8.50 -21.69
N ILE A 314 14.50 9.28 -20.90
CA ILE A 314 14.50 10.75 -20.93
C ILE A 314 15.73 11.27 -21.70
N GLU A 315 15.65 12.48 -22.25
CA GLU A 315 16.80 13.15 -22.87
C GLU A 315 17.85 13.50 -21.80
N PRO A 316 19.17 13.39 -22.09
CA PRO A 316 19.75 13.04 -23.39
C PRO A 316 19.94 11.53 -23.61
N ALA A 317 19.76 10.68 -22.58
CA ALA A 317 20.03 9.24 -22.64
C ALA A 317 19.23 8.51 -23.74
N ASN A 318 17.98 8.91 -23.96
CA ASN A 318 17.10 8.29 -24.96
C ASN A 318 17.51 8.54 -26.43
N ALA A 319 18.47 9.44 -26.68
CA ALA A 319 19.03 9.68 -28.01
C ALA A 319 19.76 8.43 -28.54
N ILE A 320 20.27 7.60 -27.62
CA ILE A 320 20.97 6.35 -27.91
C ILE A 320 20.13 5.18 -27.46
N LYS A 321 19.94 4.21 -28.36
CA LYS A 321 19.17 3.00 -28.07
C LYS A 321 20.06 1.98 -27.35
N PHE A 322 20.40 2.24 -26.08
CA PHE A 322 21.19 1.35 -25.22
C PHE A 322 20.50 -0.02 -25.10
N LEU A 323 19.24 -0.03 -24.70
CA LEU A 323 18.39 -1.23 -24.65
C LEU A 323 17.33 -1.18 -25.74
N ASN A 324 17.01 -2.35 -26.31
CA ASN A 324 15.84 -2.49 -27.16
C ASN A 324 14.60 -2.87 -26.34
N ASP A 325 13.43 -2.75 -26.96
CA ASP A 325 12.13 -2.98 -26.30
C ASP A 325 11.99 -4.41 -25.74
N THR A 326 12.62 -5.40 -26.39
CA THR A 326 12.63 -6.80 -25.94
C THR A 326 13.50 -6.96 -24.71
N GLU A 327 14.68 -6.35 -24.70
CA GLU A 327 15.61 -6.35 -23.57
C GLU A 327 15.02 -5.60 -22.39
N ALA A 328 14.48 -4.40 -22.60
CA ALA A 328 13.81 -3.64 -21.55
C ALA A 328 12.65 -4.44 -20.93
N LYS A 329 11.81 -5.09 -21.75
CA LYS A 329 10.73 -5.96 -21.27
C LYS A 329 11.24 -7.19 -20.51
N LEU A 330 12.39 -7.73 -20.86
CA LEU A 330 12.99 -8.92 -20.24
C LEU A 330 13.38 -8.66 -18.78
N ILE A 331 13.81 -7.44 -18.45
CA ILE A 331 14.29 -7.04 -17.11
C ILE A 331 13.36 -6.10 -16.36
N LYS A 332 12.26 -5.67 -16.97
CA LYS A 332 11.33 -4.70 -16.39
C LYS A 332 10.91 -5.06 -14.96
N LEU A 333 10.31 -6.23 -14.78
CA LEU A 333 9.80 -6.65 -13.47
C LEU A 333 10.90 -6.79 -12.40
N PRO A 334 12.03 -7.48 -12.64
CA PRO A 334 13.07 -7.59 -11.62
C PRO A 334 13.79 -6.27 -11.30
N ILE A 335 13.68 -5.26 -12.15
CA ILE A 335 14.18 -3.91 -11.86
C ILE A 335 13.16 -3.11 -11.05
N GLU A 336 11.89 -3.14 -11.44
CA GLU A 336 10.80 -2.38 -10.82
C GLU A 336 10.45 -2.91 -9.42
N GLU A 337 10.45 -4.24 -9.24
CA GLU A 337 9.94 -4.88 -8.03
C GLU A 337 11.09 -5.43 -7.17
N LYS A 338 11.38 -4.73 -6.06
CA LYS A 338 12.47 -5.04 -5.11
C LYS A 338 12.47 -6.50 -4.62
N PHE A 339 11.29 -7.13 -4.55
CA PHE A 339 11.11 -8.50 -4.06
C PHE A 339 11.07 -9.58 -5.15
N ALA A 340 11.10 -9.22 -6.44
CA ALA A 340 11.03 -10.22 -7.51
C ALA A 340 12.14 -11.27 -7.38
N GLY A 341 13.34 -10.86 -6.98
CA GLY A 341 14.46 -11.78 -6.75
C GLY A 341 14.26 -12.72 -5.55
N ARG A 342 13.44 -12.38 -4.55
CA ARG A 342 13.12 -13.28 -3.44
C ARG A 342 12.28 -14.47 -3.90
N PHE A 343 11.35 -14.22 -4.81
CA PHE A 343 10.38 -15.18 -5.27
C PHE A 343 10.74 -15.67 -6.68
N VAL A 344 11.94 -16.22 -6.84
CA VAL A 344 12.51 -16.54 -8.16
C VAL A 344 11.68 -17.59 -8.88
N HIS A 345 11.08 -18.56 -8.17
CA HIS A 345 10.23 -19.57 -8.81
C HIS A 345 8.92 -18.94 -9.32
N SER A 346 8.27 -18.11 -8.49
CA SER A 346 7.05 -17.39 -8.87
C SER A 346 7.30 -16.35 -9.94
N TYR A 347 8.48 -15.73 -9.96
CA TYR A 347 8.93 -14.87 -11.06
C TYR A 347 8.99 -15.66 -12.38
N MET A 348 9.61 -16.85 -12.38
CA MET A 348 9.66 -17.68 -13.59
C MET A 348 8.27 -18.14 -14.03
N ARG A 349 7.39 -18.50 -13.10
CA ARG A 349 5.98 -18.81 -13.37
C ARG A 349 5.23 -17.62 -13.97
N TYR A 350 5.46 -16.41 -13.45
CA TYR A 350 4.89 -15.16 -13.94
C TYR A 350 5.31 -14.88 -15.39
N GLU A 351 6.60 -15.05 -15.69
CA GLU A 351 7.16 -14.75 -17.00
C GLU A 351 6.73 -15.78 -18.05
N ILE A 352 6.71 -17.05 -17.71
CA ILE A 352 6.46 -18.14 -18.67
C ILE A 352 4.97 -18.49 -18.73
N PHE A 353 4.41 -19.00 -17.63
CA PHE A 353 3.01 -19.44 -17.59
C PHE A 353 2.04 -18.27 -17.60
N GLY A 354 2.43 -17.11 -17.06
CA GLY A 354 1.62 -15.89 -17.17
C GLY A 354 1.44 -15.41 -18.62
N GLN A 355 2.47 -15.51 -19.47
CA GLN A 355 2.33 -15.22 -20.91
C GLN A 355 1.46 -16.25 -21.61
N ALA A 356 1.65 -17.53 -21.29
CA ALA A 356 0.84 -18.61 -21.80
C ALA A 356 -0.65 -18.41 -21.50
N GLN A 357 -0.98 -18.04 -20.26
CA GLN A 357 -2.34 -17.77 -19.82
C GLN A 357 -2.99 -16.59 -20.57
N ASN A 358 -2.22 -15.54 -20.87
CA ASN A 358 -2.69 -14.41 -21.67
C ASN A 358 -3.04 -14.84 -23.10
N ARG A 359 -2.22 -15.69 -23.73
CA ARG A 359 -2.51 -16.25 -25.06
C ARG A 359 -3.78 -17.09 -25.04
N LEU A 360 -3.94 -17.97 -24.05
CA LEU A 360 -5.16 -18.77 -23.87
C LEU A 360 -6.41 -17.87 -23.74
N THR A 361 -6.32 -16.81 -22.92
CA THR A 361 -7.43 -15.85 -22.74
C THR A 361 -7.79 -15.15 -24.06
N GLN A 362 -6.79 -14.80 -24.89
CA GLN A 362 -7.01 -14.16 -26.18
C GLN A 362 -7.64 -15.11 -27.22
N VAL A 363 -7.21 -16.37 -27.23
CA VAL A 363 -7.76 -17.42 -28.10
C VAL A 363 -9.22 -17.73 -27.74
N LEU A 364 -9.54 -17.84 -26.44
CA LEU A 364 -10.91 -17.98 -25.97
C LEU A 364 -11.81 -16.83 -26.42
N ARG A 365 -11.33 -15.58 -26.35
CA ARG A 365 -12.10 -14.41 -26.80
C ARG A 365 -12.34 -14.38 -28.31
N SER A 366 -11.48 -15.02 -29.09
CA SER A 366 -11.55 -15.05 -30.55
C SER A 366 -12.30 -16.27 -31.10
N ASN A 367 -12.88 -17.13 -30.25
CA ASN A 367 -13.62 -18.35 -30.63
C ASN A 367 -12.85 -19.26 -31.62
N ALA A 368 -11.52 -19.32 -31.50
CA ALA A 368 -10.71 -20.14 -32.38
C ALA A 368 -10.70 -21.62 -31.94
N ASN A 369 -10.72 -22.55 -32.90
CA ASN A 369 -10.75 -24.01 -32.68
C ASN A 369 -9.44 -24.60 -32.10
N ASP A 370 -8.45 -23.77 -31.80
CA ASP A 370 -7.08 -24.19 -31.45
C ASP A 370 -6.81 -24.27 -29.94
N LEU A 371 -7.84 -24.15 -29.10
CA LEU A 371 -7.69 -24.12 -27.64
C LEU A 371 -7.10 -25.42 -27.07
N GLY A 372 -7.48 -26.57 -27.64
CA GLY A 372 -7.04 -27.88 -27.15
C GLY A 372 -5.55 -28.15 -27.36
N SER A 373 -4.96 -27.67 -28.47
CA SER A 373 -3.52 -27.81 -28.74
C SER A 373 -2.71 -26.92 -27.78
N LEU A 374 -3.16 -25.69 -27.58
CA LEU A 374 -2.55 -24.70 -26.67
C LEU A 374 -2.66 -25.10 -25.20
N LEU A 375 -3.74 -25.77 -24.78
CA LEU A 375 -3.86 -26.26 -23.40
C LEU A 375 -2.84 -27.36 -23.07
N ASN A 376 -2.40 -28.16 -24.06
CA ASN A 376 -1.43 -29.24 -23.83
C ASN A 376 0.03 -28.78 -23.99
N ASN A 377 0.28 -27.70 -24.74
CA ASN A 377 1.59 -27.06 -24.81
C ASN A 377 1.46 -25.53 -24.74
N PRO A 378 1.23 -24.98 -23.54
CA PRO A 378 0.82 -23.58 -23.38
C PRO A 378 2.00 -22.59 -23.50
N THR A 379 3.23 -23.04 -23.29
CA THR A 379 4.43 -22.20 -23.20
C THR A 379 5.23 -22.22 -24.51
N SER A 380 5.93 -21.11 -24.82
CA SER A 380 6.84 -21.03 -25.97
C SER A 380 8.31 -20.96 -25.57
N GLU A 381 8.59 -21.02 -24.27
CA GLU A 381 9.91 -20.84 -23.69
C GLU A 381 9.97 -21.64 -22.38
N SER A 382 11.11 -22.29 -22.11
CA SER A 382 11.39 -22.95 -20.83
C SER A 382 12.11 -22.03 -19.85
N TYR A 383 12.22 -22.44 -18.58
CA TYR A 383 12.96 -21.69 -17.57
C TYR A 383 14.44 -21.51 -17.95
N SER A 384 15.13 -22.56 -18.38
CA SER A 384 16.54 -22.49 -18.76
C SER A 384 16.78 -21.57 -19.95
N GLN A 385 15.88 -21.56 -20.94
CA GLN A 385 15.95 -20.62 -22.08
C GLN A 385 15.80 -19.16 -21.63
N ARG A 386 14.89 -18.90 -20.68
CA ARG A 386 14.67 -17.56 -20.14
C ARG A 386 15.87 -17.07 -19.31
N ILE A 387 16.45 -17.95 -18.49
CA ILE A 387 17.67 -17.67 -17.71
C ILE A 387 18.84 -17.36 -18.66
N GLU A 388 19.00 -18.13 -19.74
CA GLU A 388 20.06 -17.88 -20.72
C GLU A 388 19.90 -16.52 -21.41
N LYS A 389 18.67 -16.10 -21.74
CA LYS A 389 18.42 -14.73 -22.25
C LYS A 389 18.83 -13.65 -21.24
N LEU A 390 18.58 -13.87 -19.95
CA LEU A 390 19.02 -12.95 -18.89
C LEU A 390 20.56 -12.91 -18.78
N ARG A 391 21.24 -14.06 -18.87
CA ARG A 391 22.71 -14.15 -18.90
C ARG A 391 23.31 -13.44 -20.12
N GLN A 392 22.67 -13.57 -21.28
CA GLN A 392 23.07 -12.84 -22.50
C GLN A 392 22.89 -11.33 -22.35
N LEU A 393 21.82 -10.89 -21.69
CA LEU A 393 21.60 -9.49 -21.41
C LEU A 393 22.62 -8.91 -20.40
N ASP A 394 23.00 -9.65 -19.36
CA ASP A 394 24.10 -9.21 -18.47
C ASP A 394 25.42 -9.02 -19.22
N LYS A 395 25.76 -9.95 -20.14
CA LYS A 395 26.92 -9.80 -21.02
C LYS A 395 26.80 -8.54 -21.89
N HIS A 396 25.62 -8.30 -22.47
CA HIS A 396 25.38 -7.10 -23.27
C HIS A 396 25.52 -5.81 -22.45
N LEU A 397 24.99 -5.78 -21.22
CA LEU A 397 25.13 -4.65 -20.30
C LEU A 397 26.60 -4.42 -19.91
N ALA A 398 27.37 -5.48 -19.70
CA ALA A 398 28.81 -5.40 -19.45
C ALA A 398 29.55 -4.74 -20.63
N ASP A 399 29.22 -5.18 -21.85
CA ASP A 399 29.75 -4.61 -23.09
C ASP A 399 29.38 -3.12 -23.22
N LEU A 400 28.12 -2.75 -22.95
CA LEU A 400 27.69 -1.35 -22.97
C LEU A 400 28.47 -0.48 -21.98
N LEU A 401 28.66 -0.95 -20.74
CA LEU A 401 29.44 -0.22 -19.72
C LEU A 401 30.91 -0.08 -20.12
N LEU A 402 31.51 -1.08 -20.79
CA LEU A 402 32.86 -0.97 -21.34
C LEU A 402 32.94 0.07 -22.47
N ALA A 403 31.95 0.09 -23.36
CA ALA A 403 31.85 1.11 -24.41
C ALA A 403 31.70 2.51 -23.80
N ILE A 404 30.88 2.66 -22.75
CA ILE A 404 30.71 3.92 -22.03
C ILE A 404 32.01 4.39 -21.40
N ALA A 405 32.68 3.50 -20.68
CA ALA A 405 33.95 3.80 -20.05
C ALA A 405 35.01 4.28 -21.08
N PHE A 406 35.04 3.68 -22.28
CA PHE A 406 35.91 4.13 -23.37
C PHE A 406 35.53 5.51 -23.92
N VAL A 407 34.24 5.77 -24.19
CA VAL A 407 33.76 7.07 -24.70
C VAL A 407 34.09 8.19 -23.71
N LEU A 408 33.78 8.01 -22.43
CA LEU A 408 34.04 9.00 -21.39
C LEU A 408 35.55 9.25 -21.21
N GLN A 409 36.38 8.20 -21.25
CA GLN A 409 37.84 8.36 -21.17
C GLN A 409 38.43 9.09 -22.39
N ARG A 410 37.84 8.90 -23.59
CA ARG A 410 38.30 9.51 -24.85
C ARG A 410 37.91 10.99 -24.94
N ASP A 411 36.68 11.32 -24.56
CA ASP A 411 36.04 12.59 -24.90
C ASP A 411 35.91 13.56 -23.71
N CYS A 412 35.89 13.08 -22.46
CA CYS A 412 35.80 13.96 -21.29
C CYS A 412 37.17 14.58 -20.93
N PRO A 413 37.23 15.86 -20.51
CA PRO A 413 38.45 16.51 -20.07
C PRO A 413 39.14 15.77 -18.90
N PRO A 414 40.48 15.80 -18.78
CA PRO A 414 41.21 15.14 -17.70
C PRO A 414 40.79 15.52 -16.27
N ALA A 415 40.22 16.72 -16.09
CA ALA A 415 39.69 17.18 -14.80
C ALA A 415 38.39 16.47 -14.38
N GLU A 416 37.63 15.95 -15.35
CA GLU A 416 36.37 15.21 -15.14
C GLU A 416 36.58 13.68 -15.19
N GLN A 417 37.75 13.24 -15.69
CA GLN A 417 38.18 11.82 -15.66
C GLN A 417 38.46 11.28 -14.25
N VAL A 418 38.34 12.09 -13.19
CA VAL A 418 38.60 11.68 -11.79
C VAL A 418 37.71 10.50 -11.35
N ILE A 419 36.54 10.33 -11.96
CA ILE A 419 35.60 9.22 -11.68
C ILE A 419 36.03 7.93 -12.42
N VAL A 420 36.68 8.06 -13.58
CA VAL A 420 37.23 6.94 -14.34
C VAL A 420 38.68 6.74 -13.92
N LYS A 421 38.92 5.97 -12.84
CA LYS A 421 40.28 5.48 -12.52
C LYS A 421 40.96 5.04 -13.81
N SER A 422 42.17 5.53 -14.09
CA SER A 422 42.92 5.25 -15.32
C SER A 422 42.75 3.79 -15.74
N LEU A 423 41.84 3.55 -16.69
CA LEU A 423 41.52 2.19 -17.10
C LEU A 423 42.76 1.61 -17.76
N ASP A 424 43.05 0.33 -17.48
CA ASP A 424 44.18 -0.30 -18.12
C ASP A 424 43.98 -0.36 -19.64
N PHE A 425 45.09 -0.43 -20.38
CA PHE A 425 45.07 -0.45 -21.84
C PHE A 425 44.19 -1.58 -22.40
N LYS A 426 44.11 -2.70 -21.69
CA LYS A 426 43.30 -3.86 -22.08
C LYS A 426 41.81 -3.53 -22.05
N THR A 427 41.34 -2.90 -20.98
CA THR A 427 39.94 -2.51 -20.78
C THR A 427 39.53 -1.43 -21.79
N LEU A 428 40.40 -0.46 -22.06
CA LEU A 428 40.16 0.54 -23.11
C LEU A 428 40.12 -0.08 -24.51
N SER A 429 41.03 -1.00 -24.80
CA SER A 429 41.02 -1.73 -26.09
C SER A 429 39.74 -2.56 -26.25
N GLN A 430 39.25 -3.18 -25.17
CA GLN A 430 37.99 -3.92 -25.18
C GLN A 430 36.79 -2.99 -25.38
N GLY A 431 36.72 -1.89 -24.64
CA GLY A 431 35.65 -0.88 -24.80
C GLY A 431 35.58 -0.31 -26.21
N LYS A 432 36.73 -0.01 -26.83
CA LYS A 432 36.80 0.39 -28.23
C LYS A 432 36.25 -0.68 -29.18
N GLN A 433 36.70 -1.92 -29.03
CA GLN A 433 36.24 -3.04 -29.87
C GLN A 433 34.74 -3.28 -29.74
N VAL A 434 34.19 -3.14 -28.54
CA VAL A 434 32.76 -3.26 -28.30
C VAL A 434 32.01 -2.11 -28.96
N LEU A 435 32.43 -0.87 -28.76
CA LEU A 435 31.81 0.31 -29.37
C LEU A 435 31.72 0.17 -30.91
N GLU A 436 32.79 -0.30 -31.56
CA GLU A 436 32.82 -0.54 -33.01
C GLU A 436 31.75 -1.55 -33.47
N LYS A 437 31.49 -2.58 -32.67
CA LYS A 437 30.49 -3.63 -32.97
C LYS A 437 29.05 -3.18 -32.75
N LEU A 438 28.81 -2.13 -31.95
CA LEU A 438 27.46 -1.64 -31.67
C LEU A 438 26.91 -0.89 -32.89
N SER A 439 25.76 -1.35 -33.41
CA SER A 439 25.13 -0.81 -34.63
C SER A 439 23.76 -0.16 -34.40
N ARG A 440 23.37 0.03 -33.13
CA ARG A 440 22.06 0.58 -32.77
C ARG A 440 22.03 2.10 -32.97
N LYS A 441 20.80 2.64 -33.05
CA LYS A 441 20.56 4.09 -33.15
C LYS A 441 21.36 4.86 -32.08
N GLY A 442 22.05 5.91 -32.50
CA GLY A 442 22.83 6.80 -31.63
C GLY A 442 24.31 6.42 -31.47
N PHE A 443 24.68 5.13 -31.64
CA PHE A 443 26.06 4.71 -31.45
C PHE A 443 27.03 5.22 -32.54
N ASP A 444 26.56 5.47 -33.76
CA ASP A 444 27.41 6.02 -34.81
C ASP A 444 27.84 7.46 -34.54
N ALA A 445 27.01 8.25 -33.84
CA ALA A 445 27.39 9.59 -33.38
C ALA A 445 28.49 9.50 -32.31
N ALA A 446 28.33 8.60 -31.34
CA ALA A 446 29.37 8.33 -30.34
C ALA A 446 30.68 7.84 -30.97
N LYS A 447 30.65 6.95 -31.97
CA LYS A 447 31.87 6.53 -32.69
C LYS A 447 32.65 7.70 -33.29
N ARG A 448 31.93 8.71 -33.82
CA ARG A 448 32.51 9.93 -34.40
C ARG A 448 33.00 10.96 -33.37
N GLY A 449 32.73 10.76 -32.08
CA GLY A 449 33.08 11.72 -31.03
C GLY A 449 32.15 12.93 -30.99
N ASP A 450 30.86 12.71 -31.28
CA ASP A 450 29.83 13.74 -31.15
C ASP A 450 29.62 14.12 -29.67
N PRO A 451 29.79 15.40 -29.28
CA PRO A 451 29.62 15.84 -27.89
C PRO A 451 28.24 15.53 -27.31
N GLU A 452 27.17 15.62 -28.11
CA GLU A 452 25.81 15.31 -27.63
C GLU A 452 25.67 13.82 -27.28
N ALA A 453 26.34 12.96 -28.05
CA ALA A 453 26.40 11.53 -27.75
C ALA A 453 27.23 11.27 -26.49
N THR A 454 28.35 11.96 -26.28
CA THR A 454 29.16 11.84 -25.05
C THR A 454 28.34 12.16 -23.80
N VAL A 455 27.56 13.24 -23.81
CA VAL A 455 26.67 13.60 -22.70
C VAL A 455 25.60 12.53 -22.46
N ALA A 456 24.99 11.98 -23.53
CA ALA A 456 24.03 10.90 -23.41
C ALA A 456 24.64 9.61 -22.81
N PHE A 457 25.90 9.31 -23.14
CA PHE A 457 26.68 8.22 -22.55
C PHE A 457 26.99 8.43 -21.06
N GLU A 458 27.31 9.67 -20.68
CA GLU A 458 27.55 10.06 -19.28
C GLU A 458 26.30 9.84 -18.43
N VAL A 459 25.16 10.39 -18.85
CA VAL A 459 23.88 10.27 -18.15
C VAL A 459 23.42 8.81 -18.06
N ALA A 460 23.65 8.00 -19.10
CA ALA A 460 23.26 6.59 -19.12
C ALA A 460 24.14 5.68 -18.24
N SER A 461 25.33 6.12 -17.84
CA SER A 461 26.31 5.30 -17.11
C SER A 461 25.78 4.75 -15.78
N SER A 462 25.20 5.64 -14.96
CA SER A 462 24.63 5.31 -13.65
C SER A 462 23.42 4.36 -13.75
N PRO A 463 22.36 4.66 -14.52
CA PRO A 463 21.20 3.77 -14.60
C PRO A 463 21.56 2.39 -15.20
N LEU A 464 22.44 2.31 -16.20
CA LEU A 464 22.90 1.02 -16.75
C LEU A 464 23.71 0.20 -15.74
N SER A 465 24.51 0.86 -14.90
CA SER A 465 25.24 0.20 -13.80
C SER A 465 24.27 -0.40 -12.78
N VAL A 466 23.28 0.38 -12.34
CA VAL A 466 22.25 -0.07 -11.39
C VAL A 466 21.43 -1.23 -11.96
N ILE A 467 21.03 -1.14 -13.23
CA ILE A 467 20.31 -2.22 -13.93
C ILE A 467 21.13 -3.51 -13.93
N ARG A 468 22.42 -3.41 -14.26
CA ARG A 468 23.30 -4.59 -14.30
C ARG A 468 23.50 -5.18 -12.92
N GLU A 469 23.71 -4.37 -11.89
CA GLU A 469 23.85 -4.83 -10.51
C GLU A 469 22.61 -5.59 -10.04
N ARG A 470 21.41 -5.03 -10.27
CA ARG A 470 20.13 -5.69 -9.94
C ARG A 470 19.97 -7.00 -10.71
N LEU A 471 20.32 -7.02 -12.00
CA LEU A 471 20.26 -8.24 -12.81
C LEU A 471 21.26 -9.31 -12.32
N GLN A 472 22.47 -8.92 -11.93
CA GLN A 472 23.47 -9.84 -11.39
C GLN A 472 23.01 -10.44 -10.05
N SER A 473 22.44 -9.62 -9.17
CA SER A 473 21.85 -10.11 -7.93
C SER A 473 20.75 -11.14 -8.17
N LEU A 474 19.91 -10.93 -9.20
CA LEU A 474 18.92 -11.92 -9.61
C LEU A 474 19.58 -13.19 -10.17
N LEU A 475 20.56 -13.04 -11.08
CA LEU A 475 21.24 -14.17 -11.71
C LEU A 475 21.94 -15.08 -10.70
N GLN A 476 22.48 -14.52 -9.62
CA GLN A 476 23.09 -15.28 -8.52
C GLN A 476 22.10 -16.18 -7.76
N ARG A 477 20.79 -15.93 -7.87
CA ARG A 477 19.74 -16.72 -7.21
C ARG A 477 19.26 -17.89 -8.05
N PHE A 478 19.62 -17.94 -9.34
CA PHE A 478 19.31 -19.10 -10.16
C PHE A 478 20.31 -20.22 -9.84
N ALA A 479 19.77 -21.37 -9.39
CA ALA A 479 20.50 -22.64 -9.28
C ALA A 479 20.98 -23.15 -10.67
N ASP A 480 21.58 -24.34 -10.69
CA ASP A 480 22.05 -24.96 -11.93
C ASP A 480 20.92 -25.24 -12.95
N ASP A 481 21.31 -25.43 -14.21
CA ASP A 481 20.35 -25.54 -15.32
C ASP A 481 19.49 -26.82 -15.22
N ASP A 482 20.02 -27.89 -14.61
CA ASP A 482 19.31 -29.16 -14.40
C ASP A 482 18.16 -29.01 -13.39
N PHE A 483 18.39 -28.28 -12.30
CA PHE A 483 17.36 -27.94 -11.33
C PHE A 483 16.19 -27.19 -11.97
N TRP A 484 16.49 -26.20 -12.83
CA TRP A 484 15.44 -25.40 -13.49
C TRP A 484 14.68 -26.16 -14.56
N GLN A 485 15.32 -27.13 -15.21
CA GLN A 485 14.64 -28.02 -16.16
C GLN A 485 13.62 -28.91 -15.43
N GLY A 486 14.02 -29.56 -14.34
CA GLY A 486 13.09 -30.38 -13.54
C GLY A 486 11.95 -29.57 -12.92
N THR A 487 12.25 -28.35 -12.45
CA THR A 487 11.24 -27.43 -11.90
C THR A 487 10.24 -26.99 -12.96
N PHE A 488 10.70 -26.72 -14.19
CA PHE A 488 9.83 -26.35 -15.30
C PHE A 488 8.85 -27.47 -15.67
N GLU A 489 9.32 -28.71 -15.72
CA GLU A 489 8.48 -29.88 -16.03
C GLU A 489 7.39 -30.09 -14.97
N ALA A 490 7.74 -30.00 -13.68
CA ALA A 490 6.78 -30.09 -12.58
C ALA A 490 5.73 -28.96 -12.61
N ASP A 491 6.18 -27.72 -12.80
CA ASP A 491 5.26 -26.59 -12.92
C ASP A 491 4.36 -26.72 -14.17
N GLN A 492 4.89 -27.24 -15.28
CA GLN A 492 4.13 -27.41 -16.51
C GLN A 492 2.92 -28.31 -16.30
N GLU A 493 3.07 -29.43 -15.58
CA GLU A 493 1.95 -30.31 -15.24
C GLU A 493 0.88 -29.58 -14.41
N VAL A 494 1.31 -28.89 -13.35
CA VAL A 494 0.42 -28.14 -12.45
C VAL A 494 -0.36 -27.04 -13.20
N PHE A 495 0.33 -26.24 -14.02
CA PHE A 495 -0.30 -25.14 -14.75
C PHE A 495 -1.22 -25.66 -15.86
N ILE A 496 -0.88 -26.75 -16.56
CA ILE A 496 -1.76 -27.36 -17.55
C ILE A 496 -3.05 -27.85 -16.88
N GLU A 497 -2.96 -28.54 -15.74
CA GLU A 497 -4.14 -29.00 -15.01
C GLU A 497 -5.01 -27.81 -14.58
N GLN A 498 -4.40 -26.78 -14.00
CA GLN A 498 -5.14 -25.61 -13.55
C GLN A 498 -5.75 -24.82 -14.71
N PHE A 499 -5.05 -24.69 -15.86
CA PHE A 499 -5.61 -24.07 -17.06
C PHE A 499 -6.80 -24.85 -17.61
N LYS A 500 -6.76 -26.18 -17.60
CA LYS A 500 -7.93 -27.01 -17.98
C LYS A 500 -9.12 -26.75 -17.06
N ARG A 501 -8.91 -26.56 -15.76
CA ARG A 501 -9.99 -26.19 -14.82
C ARG A 501 -10.56 -24.79 -15.07
N LEU A 502 -9.74 -23.85 -15.51
CA LEU A 502 -10.12 -22.45 -15.72
C LEU A 502 -10.76 -22.17 -17.10
N TYR A 503 -10.34 -22.92 -18.11
CA TYR A 503 -10.61 -22.63 -19.53
C TYR A 503 -11.18 -23.79 -20.32
N GLY A 504 -11.12 -25.02 -19.79
CA GLY A 504 -11.59 -26.24 -20.43
C GLY A 504 -13.07 -26.53 -20.25
#